data_AF-X1KFH0-F1
#
_entry.id   AF-X1KFH0-F1
#
_cell.length_a   1.000
_cell.length_b   1.000
_cell.length_c   1.000
_cell.angle_alpha   90.00
_cell.angle_beta   90.00
_cell.angle_gamma   90.00
#
_symmetry.space_group_name_H-M   'P 1'
#
loop_
_entity.id
_entity.type
_entity.pdbx_description
1 polymer ?
#
loop_
_entity_poly.entity_id
_entity_poly.type
_entity_poly.pdbx_seq_one_letter_code
_entity_poly.pdbx_strand_id
1 'polypeptide(L)'
;DQIKQVQAVAPWYMKQGGKLAPASVVKVFMKRMADPLKWIKSNDEEKIKAFFGSREAWENIPGWDQYVVEAEDKDRQTREDPLTKEYTLKDMQELAKARGGQCLSTDYVDIKSKLKWKCGFGHEFEATPRLILAGHWCNECMPPPWNWDAIARVDPAIADVYYHNHNKNESQRVDYLYYPNERIDGI
;
A
#
# COMPACT_ATOMS: atom_id res chain seq x y z
N ASP A 1 15.93 -14.25 3.99
CA ASP A 1 16.65 -13.32 4.88
C ASP A 1 17.05 -12.09 4.07
N GLN A 2 16.23 -11.03 4.17
CA GLN A 2 16.24 -9.85 3.29
C GLN A 2 17.56 -9.07 3.37
N ILE A 3 18.21 -9.09 4.55
CA ILE A 3 19.50 -8.46 4.76
C ILE A 3 20.56 -9.11 3.85
N LYS A 4 20.51 -10.45 3.70
CA LYS A 4 21.46 -11.19 2.85
C LYS A 4 21.25 -10.97 1.36
N GLN A 5 20.00 -10.83 0.91
CA GLN A 5 19.70 -10.56 -0.50
C GLN A 5 20.08 -9.13 -0.90
N VAL A 6 19.76 -8.13 -0.09
CA VAL A 6 20.19 -6.73 -0.30
C VAL A 6 21.72 -6.64 -0.27
N GLN A 7 22.37 -7.34 0.66
CA GLN A 7 23.83 -7.43 0.68
C GLN A 7 24.40 -8.14 -0.56
N ALA A 8 23.70 -9.08 -1.19
CA ALA A 8 24.20 -9.76 -2.39
C ALA A 8 24.25 -8.81 -3.59
N VAL A 9 23.19 -8.03 -3.80
CA VAL A 9 23.02 -7.15 -4.97
C VAL A 9 23.53 -5.72 -4.76
N ALA A 10 23.79 -5.30 -3.53
CA ALA A 10 24.30 -3.96 -3.25
C ALA A 10 25.65 -3.74 -3.96
N PRO A 11 25.81 -2.64 -4.72
CA PRO A 11 27.06 -2.28 -5.37
C PRO A 11 28.21 -2.26 -4.36
N TRP A 12 29.41 -2.68 -4.79
CA TRP A 12 30.57 -2.87 -3.91
C TRP A 12 30.91 -1.61 -3.07
N TYR A 13 30.68 -0.40 -3.62
CA TYR A 13 30.94 0.86 -2.94
C TYR A 13 29.95 1.16 -1.80
N MET A 14 28.70 0.66 -1.85
CA MET A 14 27.73 0.79 -0.76
C MET A 14 28.14 -0.07 0.45
N LYS A 15 28.77 -1.23 0.22
CA LYS A 15 29.28 -2.12 1.30
C LYS A 15 30.44 -1.49 2.08
N GLN A 16 31.21 -0.61 1.44
CA GLN A 16 32.37 0.07 2.04
C GLN A 16 32.04 1.49 2.54
N GLY A 17 30.99 2.12 2.04
CA GLY A 17 30.62 3.50 2.38
C GLY A 17 30.35 3.73 3.87
N GLY A 18 29.74 2.76 4.57
CA GLY A 18 29.53 2.82 6.02
C GLY A 18 30.80 2.67 6.86
N LYS A 19 31.92 2.21 6.27
CA LYS A 19 33.23 2.10 6.92
C LYS A 19 34.16 3.29 6.62
N LEU A 20 33.90 4.02 5.53
CA LEU A 20 34.80 5.07 5.03
C LEU A 20 34.28 6.50 5.27
N ALA A 21 32.99 6.68 5.56
CA ALA A 21 32.41 8.01 5.79
C ALA A 21 31.43 8.01 6.97
N PRO A 22 31.34 9.11 7.74
CA PRO A 22 30.35 9.27 8.80
C PRO A 22 28.91 9.09 8.29
N ALA A 23 28.03 8.54 9.12
CA ALA A 23 26.63 8.28 8.77
C ALA A 23 25.88 9.52 8.26
N SER A 24 26.23 10.72 8.73
CA SER A 24 25.70 12.00 8.25
C SER A 24 26.04 12.26 6.77
N VAL A 25 27.26 11.94 6.35
CA VAL A 25 27.75 12.09 4.97
C VAL A 25 27.07 11.08 4.05
N VAL A 26 26.97 9.81 4.48
CA VAL A 26 26.26 8.76 3.75
C VAL A 26 24.77 9.11 3.59
N LYS A 27 24.14 9.67 4.64
CA LYS A 27 22.73 10.10 4.61
C LYS A 27 22.50 11.26 3.64
N VAL A 28 23.42 12.23 3.57
CA VAL A 28 23.37 13.33 2.58
C VAL A 28 23.54 12.79 1.17
N PHE A 29 24.48 11.88 0.95
CA PHE A 29 24.71 11.25 -0.35
C PHE A 29 23.49 10.42 -0.81
N MET A 30 22.90 9.61 0.07
CA MET A 30 21.69 8.83 -0.25
C MET A 30 20.48 9.73 -0.52
N LYS A 31 20.27 10.79 0.28
CA LYS A 31 19.24 11.80 0.01
C LYS A 31 19.39 12.44 -1.37
N ARG A 32 20.63 12.67 -1.83
CA ARG A 32 20.94 13.28 -3.13
C ARG A 32 20.76 12.32 -4.31
N MET A 33 20.75 11.00 -4.08
CA MET A 33 20.49 10.00 -5.13
C MET A 33 19.00 9.69 -5.32
N ALA A 34 18.20 9.79 -4.25
CA ALA A 34 16.76 9.56 -4.26
C ALA A 34 15.95 10.88 -4.29
N ASP A 35 16.45 11.88 -5.01
CA ASP A 35 15.82 13.19 -5.14
C ASP A 35 14.97 13.25 -6.42
N PRO A 36 13.63 13.32 -6.32
CA PRO A 36 12.75 13.41 -7.49
C PRO A 36 13.06 14.58 -8.42
N LEU A 37 13.56 15.69 -7.87
CA LEU A 37 13.94 16.86 -8.67
C LEU A 37 15.13 16.57 -9.59
N LYS A 38 15.99 15.62 -9.22
CA LYS A 38 17.10 15.20 -10.07
C LYS A 38 16.60 14.38 -11.26
N TRP A 39 15.62 13.50 -11.04
CA TRP A 39 15.00 12.70 -12.11
C TRP A 39 14.33 13.59 -13.15
N ILE A 40 13.65 14.64 -12.70
CA ILE A 40 13.07 15.67 -13.57
C ILE A 40 14.17 16.40 -14.36
N LYS A 41 15.27 16.80 -13.71
CA LYS A 41 16.41 17.44 -14.38
C LYS A 41 17.12 16.51 -15.39
N SER A 42 17.16 15.21 -15.13
CA SER A 42 17.80 14.22 -16.00
C SER A 42 16.85 13.56 -17.01
N ASN A 43 15.57 13.98 -17.04
CA ASN A 43 14.50 13.36 -17.83
C ASN A 43 14.40 11.83 -17.66
N ASP A 44 14.45 11.34 -16.42
CA ASP A 44 14.30 9.92 -16.12
C ASP A 44 12.79 9.56 -16.12
N GLU A 45 12.25 9.33 -17.31
CA GLU A 45 10.81 9.20 -17.56
C GLU A 45 10.15 8.07 -16.77
N GLU A 46 10.85 6.94 -16.56
CA GLU A 46 10.32 5.83 -15.77
C GLU A 46 10.11 6.22 -14.30
N LYS A 47 11.07 6.93 -13.71
CA LYS A 47 10.94 7.40 -12.32
C LYS A 47 9.96 8.55 -12.19
N ILE A 48 9.92 9.46 -13.16
CA ILE A 48 8.92 10.55 -13.18
C ILE A 48 7.52 9.95 -13.26
N LYS A 49 7.30 8.98 -14.16
CA LYS A 49 6.04 8.24 -14.30
C LYS A 49 5.63 7.55 -12.99
N ALA A 50 6.57 6.90 -12.30
CA ALA A 50 6.27 6.19 -11.05
C ALA A 50 5.75 7.09 -9.91
N PHE A 51 6.13 8.39 -9.88
CA PHE A 51 5.73 9.31 -8.81
C PHE A 51 4.64 10.30 -9.21
N PHE A 52 4.67 10.79 -10.44
CA PHE A 52 3.81 11.88 -10.92
C PHE A 52 2.88 11.43 -12.05
N GLY A 53 2.91 10.16 -12.45
CA GLY A 53 2.12 9.61 -13.57
C GLY A 53 2.68 9.94 -14.95
N SER A 54 3.16 11.15 -15.18
CA SER A 54 3.90 11.54 -16.37
C SER A 54 4.68 12.84 -16.14
N ARG A 55 5.58 13.17 -17.07
CA ARG A 55 6.27 14.47 -17.05
C ARG A 55 5.29 15.63 -17.24
N GLU A 56 4.37 15.48 -18.17
CA GLU A 56 3.31 16.45 -18.42
C GLU A 56 2.43 16.68 -17.19
N ALA A 57 2.06 15.62 -16.46
CA ALA A 57 1.29 15.73 -15.23
C ALA A 57 2.06 16.52 -14.17
N TRP A 58 3.38 16.32 -14.04
CA TRP A 58 4.23 17.10 -13.14
C TRP A 58 4.34 18.58 -13.53
N GLU A 59 4.54 18.88 -14.81
CA GLU A 59 4.67 20.27 -15.32
C GLU A 59 3.36 21.06 -15.16
N ASN A 60 2.23 20.37 -15.17
CA ASN A 60 0.90 20.97 -14.99
C ASN A 60 0.41 20.98 -13.53
N ILE A 61 1.23 20.57 -12.54
CA ILE A 61 0.85 20.70 -11.12
C ILE A 61 0.70 22.20 -10.81
N PRO A 62 -0.50 22.65 -10.41
CA PRO A 62 -0.73 24.05 -10.11
C PRO A 62 0.13 24.50 -8.92
N GLY A 63 0.53 25.78 -8.93
CA GLY A 63 1.21 26.39 -7.81
C GLY A 63 0.31 26.47 -6.57
N TRP A 64 0.92 26.62 -5.39
CA TRP A 64 0.19 26.76 -4.12
C TRP A 64 -0.76 27.95 -4.11
N ASP A 65 -0.54 28.96 -4.95
CA ASP A 65 -1.40 30.13 -5.16
C ASP A 65 -2.76 29.80 -5.79
N GLN A 66 -2.85 28.66 -6.50
CA GLN A 66 -4.10 28.18 -7.10
C GLN A 66 -4.81 27.14 -6.23
N TYR A 67 -4.17 26.67 -5.15
CA TYR A 67 -4.79 25.73 -4.24
C TYR A 67 -5.85 26.44 -3.40
N VAL A 68 -7.11 26.21 -3.74
CA VAL A 68 -8.23 26.65 -2.91
C VAL A 68 -8.33 25.66 -1.76
N VAL A 69 -8.01 26.12 -0.54
CA VAL A 69 -8.40 25.38 0.66
C VAL A 69 -9.92 25.41 0.69
N GLU A 70 -10.53 24.28 0.32
CA GLU A 70 -11.97 24.11 0.51
C GLU A 70 -12.31 24.41 1.97
N ALA A 71 -13.41 25.12 2.20
CA ALA A 71 -13.84 25.49 3.54
C ALA A 71 -13.84 24.25 4.45
N GLU A 72 -13.41 24.41 5.70
CA GLU A 72 -13.43 23.32 6.69
C GLU A 72 -14.75 22.56 6.59
N ASP A 73 -14.65 21.24 6.41
CA ASP A 73 -15.80 20.35 6.54
C ASP A 73 -16.24 20.37 8.01
N LYS A 74 -17.14 21.31 8.33
CA LYS A 74 -17.74 21.46 9.66
C LYS A 74 -18.67 20.30 10.01
N ASP A 75 -19.06 19.52 9.00
CA ASP A 75 -19.82 18.29 9.13
C ASP A 75 -18.90 17.07 9.23
N ARG A 76 -17.58 17.24 9.42
CA ARG A 76 -16.65 16.16 9.75
C ARG A 76 -17.05 15.54 11.08
N GLN A 77 -17.99 14.61 11.01
CA GLN A 77 -18.48 13.86 12.14
C GLN A 77 -17.30 13.12 12.74
N THR A 78 -17.17 13.21 14.07
CA THR A 78 -16.23 12.39 14.81
C THR A 78 -16.59 10.93 14.51
N ARG A 79 -15.76 10.22 13.75
CA ARG A 79 -15.97 8.78 13.53
C ARG A 79 -15.94 8.13 14.90
N GLU A 80 -17.04 7.45 15.25
CA GLU A 80 -17.06 6.57 16.43
C GLU A 80 -15.90 5.59 16.31
N ASP A 81 -15.18 5.37 17.42
CA ASP A 81 -14.11 4.38 17.47
C ASP A 81 -14.74 3.01 17.18
N PRO A 82 -14.35 2.34 16.09
CA PRO A 82 -14.89 1.02 15.78
C PRO A 82 -14.64 0.01 16.91
N LEU A 83 -13.70 0.24 17.83
CA LEU A 83 -13.40 -0.67 18.92
C LEU A 83 -14.31 -0.51 20.15
N THR A 84 -15.08 0.58 20.26
CA THR A 84 -15.99 0.82 21.39
C THR A 84 -17.44 0.42 21.08
N LYS A 85 -17.74 0.14 19.80
CA LYS A 85 -19.04 -0.30 19.33
C LYS A 85 -19.29 -1.80 19.65
N GLU A 86 -20.53 -2.15 19.98
CA GLU A 86 -20.97 -3.55 20.05
C GLU A 86 -21.25 -4.11 18.65
N TYR A 87 -20.78 -5.33 18.40
CA TYR A 87 -20.94 -6.03 17.13
C TYR A 87 -21.72 -7.32 17.29
N THR A 88 -22.37 -7.72 16.22
CA THR A 88 -23.02 -9.01 16.04
C THR A 88 -22.29 -9.84 14.98
N LEU A 89 -22.62 -11.12 14.89
CA LEU A 89 -22.13 -11.97 13.80
C LEU A 89 -22.51 -11.40 12.42
N LYS A 90 -23.69 -10.80 12.31
CA LYS A 90 -24.16 -10.19 11.06
C LYS A 90 -23.25 -9.03 10.63
N ASP A 91 -22.80 -8.21 11.57
CA ASP A 91 -21.83 -7.14 11.28
C ASP A 91 -20.50 -7.72 10.75
N MET A 92 -20.06 -8.87 11.27
CA MET A 92 -18.84 -9.55 10.78
C MET A 92 -19.02 -10.11 9.37
N GLN A 93 -20.20 -10.62 9.05
CA GLN A 93 -20.55 -11.09 7.71
C GLN A 93 -20.61 -9.92 6.72
N GLU A 94 -21.20 -8.79 7.12
CA GLU A 94 -21.25 -7.57 6.32
C GLU A 94 -19.86 -6.97 6.12
N LEU A 95 -19.02 -6.94 7.16
CA LEU A 95 -17.63 -6.51 7.10
C LEU A 95 -16.82 -7.36 6.10
N ALA A 96 -16.99 -8.68 6.14
CA ALA A 96 -16.33 -9.55 5.19
C ALA A 96 -16.80 -9.31 3.75
N LYS A 97 -18.10 -9.13 3.56
CA LYS A 97 -18.69 -8.83 2.25
C LYS A 97 -18.23 -7.49 1.68
N ALA A 98 -18.07 -6.47 2.54
CA ALA A 98 -17.54 -5.17 2.14
C ALA A 98 -16.10 -5.25 1.61
N ARG A 99 -15.36 -6.30 1.99
CA ARG A 99 -14.03 -6.64 1.49
C ARG A 99 -14.03 -7.70 0.39
N GLY A 100 -15.21 -7.99 -0.18
CA GLY A 100 -15.40 -8.99 -1.24
C GLY A 100 -15.16 -10.43 -0.79
N GLY A 101 -15.14 -10.67 0.52
CA GLY A 101 -14.96 -11.98 1.14
C GLY A 101 -16.18 -12.48 1.89
N GLN A 102 -15.97 -13.46 2.77
CA GLN A 102 -17.00 -14.11 3.58
C GLN A 102 -16.50 -14.38 5.00
N CYS A 103 -17.37 -14.24 5.99
CA CYS A 103 -17.14 -14.76 7.33
C CYS A 103 -17.67 -16.19 7.37
N LEU A 104 -16.80 -17.16 7.66
CA LEU A 104 -17.12 -18.60 7.69
C LEU A 104 -17.56 -19.08 9.07
N SER A 105 -17.33 -18.28 10.12
CA SER A 105 -17.79 -18.58 11.46
C SER A 105 -19.32 -18.50 11.57
N THR A 106 -19.90 -19.42 12.34
CA THR A 106 -21.34 -19.47 12.65
C THR A 106 -21.71 -18.73 13.94
N ASP A 107 -20.71 -18.41 14.76
CA ASP A 107 -20.87 -17.85 16.09
C ASP A 107 -19.90 -16.70 16.31
N TYR A 108 -20.35 -15.70 17.08
CA TYR A 108 -19.57 -14.52 17.45
C TYR A 108 -19.66 -14.32 18.96
N VAL A 109 -18.51 -14.24 19.63
CA VAL A 109 -18.42 -14.04 21.08
C VAL A 109 -18.04 -12.59 21.39
N ASP A 110 -16.89 -12.14 20.90
CA ASP A 110 -16.38 -10.79 21.10
C ASP A 110 -15.35 -10.40 20.02
N ILE A 111 -14.85 -9.17 20.09
CA ILE A 111 -13.87 -8.65 19.11
C ILE A 111 -12.48 -9.27 19.22
N LYS A 112 -12.19 -9.99 20.32
CA LYS A 112 -10.88 -10.54 20.66
C LYS A 112 -10.77 -12.02 20.28
N SER A 113 -11.90 -12.69 20.14
CA SER A 113 -12.02 -14.08 19.72
C SER A 113 -11.78 -14.19 18.21
N LYS A 114 -11.05 -15.23 17.80
CA LYS A 114 -10.78 -15.44 16.38
C LYS A 114 -12.04 -15.94 15.67
N LEU A 115 -12.27 -15.43 14.47
CA LEU A 115 -13.24 -15.96 13.52
C LEU A 115 -12.51 -16.52 12.30
N LYS A 116 -13.20 -17.36 11.52
CA LYS A 116 -12.75 -17.84 10.22
C LYS A 116 -13.27 -16.93 9.12
N TRP A 117 -12.39 -16.57 8.21
CA TRP A 117 -12.66 -15.63 7.12
C TRP A 117 -12.20 -16.25 5.79
N LYS A 118 -12.80 -15.78 4.70
CA LYS A 118 -12.41 -16.11 3.33
C LYS A 118 -12.29 -14.83 2.52
N CYS A 119 -11.16 -14.57 1.87
CA CYS A 119 -11.01 -13.37 1.03
C CYS A 119 -11.60 -13.57 -0.38
N GLY A 120 -11.63 -12.52 -1.20
CA GLY A 120 -12.14 -12.58 -2.58
C GLY A 120 -11.35 -13.52 -3.52
N PHE A 121 -10.11 -13.88 -3.17
CA PHE A 121 -9.34 -14.92 -3.89
C PHE A 121 -9.61 -16.34 -3.39
N GLY A 122 -10.39 -16.50 -2.32
CA GLY A 122 -10.76 -17.78 -1.77
C GLY A 122 -9.83 -18.31 -0.66
N HIS A 123 -8.77 -17.60 -0.28
CA HIS A 123 -7.91 -17.98 0.86
C HIS A 123 -8.71 -17.94 2.17
N GLU A 124 -8.59 -19.01 2.97
CA GLU A 124 -9.23 -19.12 4.28
C GLU A 124 -8.21 -18.85 5.39
N PHE A 125 -8.57 -17.99 6.34
CA PHE A 125 -7.67 -17.58 7.42
C PHE A 125 -8.42 -17.27 8.71
N GLU A 126 -7.70 -17.32 9.83
CA GLU A 126 -8.22 -16.97 11.15
C GLU A 126 -7.69 -15.62 11.61
N ALA A 127 -8.60 -14.73 11.99
CA ALA A 127 -8.25 -13.41 12.50
C ALA A 127 -9.31 -12.93 13.50
N THR A 128 -8.91 -12.05 14.41
CA THR A 128 -9.85 -11.43 15.34
C THR A 128 -10.58 -10.26 14.65
N PRO A 129 -11.86 -10.03 14.93
CA PRO A 129 -12.61 -8.87 14.46
C PRO A 129 -11.87 -7.55 14.65
N ARG A 130 -11.20 -7.39 15.80
CA ARG A 130 -10.36 -6.21 16.10
C ARG A 130 -9.32 -5.94 15.02
N LEU A 131 -8.62 -6.97 14.52
CA LEU A 131 -7.63 -6.81 13.47
C LEU A 131 -8.28 -6.43 12.14
N ILE A 132 -9.43 -7.03 11.82
CA ILE A 132 -10.16 -6.74 10.59
C ILE A 132 -10.67 -5.30 10.56
N LEU A 133 -11.24 -4.83 11.67
CA LEU A 133 -11.70 -3.44 11.83
C LEU A 133 -10.56 -2.42 11.74
N ALA A 134 -9.34 -2.80 12.16
CA ALA A 134 -8.14 -1.99 12.02
C ALA A 134 -7.56 -1.98 10.59
N GLY A 135 -8.13 -2.76 9.66
CA GLY A 135 -7.73 -2.81 8.25
C GLY A 135 -6.87 -4.00 7.85
N HIS A 136 -6.56 -4.93 8.77
CA HIS A 136 -5.91 -6.19 8.39
C HIS A 136 -6.90 -7.11 7.66
N TRP A 137 -6.40 -7.96 6.77
CA TRP A 137 -7.25 -8.87 6.00
C TRP A 137 -6.59 -10.23 5.80
N CYS A 138 -6.27 -10.60 4.58
CA CYS A 138 -5.72 -11.90 4.24
C CYS A 138 -4.18 -11.92 4.33
N ASN A 139 -3.65 -12.87 5.10
CA ASN A 139 -2.21 -13.10 5.25
C ASN A 139 -1.54 -13.76 4.03
N GLU A 140 -2.31 -14.25 3.07
CA GLU A 140 -1.78 -14.75 1.79
C GLU A 140 -1.76 -13.65 0.70
N CYS A 141 -2.72 -12.72 0.73
CA CYS A 141 -2.76 -11.63 -0.26
C CYS A 141 -1.80 -10.47 0.05
N MET A 142 -1.50 -10.25 1.34
CA MET A 142 -0.72 -9.10 1.80
C MET A 142 0.80 -9.23 1.65
N PRO A 143 1.42 -10.43 1.79
CA PRO A 143 2.85 -10.57 1.57
C PRO A 143 3.25 -10.21 0.14
N PRO A 144 4.49 -9.72 -0.05
CA PRO A 144 5.04 -9.52 -1.38
C PRO A 144 5.06 -10.84 -2.20
N PRO A 145 4.99 -10.75 -3.53
CA PRO A 145 4.91 -9.51 -4.31
C PRO A 145 3.54 -8.85 -4.24
N TRP A 146 3.52 -7.53 -4.02
CA TRP A 146 2.26 -6.80 -3.88
C TRP A 146 1.62 -6.61 -5.25
N ASN A 147 0.34 -6.97 -5.32
CA ASN A 147 -0.46 -6.83 -6.53
C ASN A 147 -1.76 -6.11 -6.18
N TRP A 148 -1.64 -4.82 -5.88
CA TRP A 148 -2.75 -3.99 -5.43
C TRP A 148 -3.86 -3.89 -6.48
N ASP A 149 -3.54 -3.95 -7.77
CA ASP A 149 -4.55 -4.00 -8.83
C ASP A 149 -5.40 -5.27 -8.76
N ALA A 150 -4.76 -6.44 -8.62
CA ALA A 150 -5.52 -7.68 -8.48
C ALA A 150 -6.37 -7.67 -7.20
N ILE A 151 -5.81 -7.18 -6.09
CA ILE A 151 -6.54 -7.06 -4.81
C ILE A 151 -7.72 -6.10 -4.95
N ALA A 152 -7.54 -4.92 -5.53
CA ALA A 152 -8.59 -3.93 -5.75
C ALA A 152 -9.73 -4.44 -6.64
N ARG A 153 -9.46 -5.37 -7.56
CA ARG A 153 -10.51 -5.99 -8.38
C ARG A 153 -11.45 -6.91 -7.58
N VAL A 154 -10.98 -7.47 -6.47
CA VAL A 154 -11.76 -8.42 -5.65
C VAL A 154 -12.18 -7.87 -4.29
N ASP A 155 -11.51 -6.82 -3.79
CA ASP A 155 -11.74 -6.22 -2.48
C ASP A 155 -12.25 -4.77 -2.65
N PRO A 156 -13.57 -4.53 -2.54
CA PRO A 156 -14.16 -3.20 -2.73
C PRO A 156 -13.60 -2.13 -1.77
N ALA A 157 -13.21 -2.52 -0.55
CA ALA A 157 -12.64 -1.59 0.42
C ALA A 157 -11.25 -1.11 -0.01
N ILE A 158 -10.45 -1.98 -0.64
CA ILE A 158 -9.17 -1.57 -1.26
C ILE A 158 -9.44 -0.78 -2.55
N ALA A 159 -10.42 -1.19 -3.36
CA ALA A 159 -10.79 -0.52 -4.60
C ALA A 159 -11.12 0.97 -4.39
N ASP A 160 -11.90 1.27 -3.35
CA ASP A 160 -12.32 2.64 -3.01
C ASP A 160 -11.12 3.57 -2.82
N VAL A 161 -10.11 3.12 -2.07
CA VAL A 161 -8.92 3.95 -1.78
C VAL A 161 -7.92 3.92 -2.94
N TYR A 162 -7.75 2.76 -3.58
CA TYR A 162 -6.75 2.55 -4.62
C TYR A 162 -7.09 3.34 -5.90
N TYR A 163 -8.35 3.31 -6.33
CA TYR A 163 -8.77 3.97 -7.57
C TYR A 163 -8.94 5.48 -7.46
N HIS A 164 -8.73 6.08 -6.28
CA HIS A 164 -8.56 7.53 -6.17
C HIS A 164 -7.30 8.02 -6.89
N ASN A 165 -6.24 7.20 -6.90
CA ASN A 165 -4.93 7.58 -7.47
C ASN A 165 -4.50 6.69 -8.65
N HIS A 166 -5.23 5.60 -8.92
CA HIS A 166 -4.89 4.63 -9.97
C HIS A 166 -6.07 4.38 -10.91
N ASN A 167 -5.79 4.15 -12.18
CA ASN A 167 -6.84 3.79 -13.13
C ASN A 167 -7.10 2.27 -13.10
N LYS A 168 -8.33 1.84 -13.43
CA LYS A 168 -8.72 0.41 -13.37
C LYS A 168 -7.98 -0.49 -14.36
N ASN A 169 -7.35 0.09 -15.38
CA ASN A 169 -6.63 -0.60 -16.44
C ASN A 169 -5.11 -0.63 -16.16
N GLU A 170 -4.67 -0.10 -15.02
CA GLU A 170 -3.28 -0.13 -14.60
C GLU A 170 -2.90 -1.52 -14.08
N SER A 171 -1.60 -1.82 -14.09
CA SER A 171 -1.04 -3.06 -13.56
C SER A 171 0.33 -2.78 -12.93
N GLN A 172 0.31 -2.47 -11.65
CA GLN A 172 1.42 -2.27 -10.74
C GLN A 172 1.61 -3.52 -9.86
N ARG A 173 2.37 -4.49 -10.38
CA ARG A 173 2.92 -5.57 -9.55
C ARG A 173 4.30 -5.16 -9.06
N VAL A 174 4.46 -5.06 -7.75
CA VAL A 174 5.72 -4.64 -7.12
C VAL A 174 6.29 -5.80 -6.33
N ASP A 175 7.35 -6.39 -6.88
CA ASP A 175 8.17 -7.33 -6.15
C ASP A 175 8.96 -6.57 -5.06
N TYR A 176 9.25 -7.25 -3.94
CA TYR A 176 9.92 -6.65 -2.77
C TYR A 176 11.27 -5.96 -3.07
N LEU A 177 11.80 -6.18 -4.27
CA LEU A 177 13.16 -5.90 -4.69
C LEU A 177 13.37 -4.60 -5.49
N TYR A 178 12.45 -3.62 -5.38
CA TYR A 178 12.62 -2.21 -5.82
C TYR A 178 12.06 -1.90 -7.22
N TYR A 179 11.17 -0.89 -7.29
CA TYR A 179 10.79 -0.06 -8.45
C TYR A 179 10.25 -0.76 -9.72
N PRO A 180 9.24 -0.16 -10.38
CA PRO A 180 8.50 -0.81 -11.44
C PRO A 180 9.34 -0.88 -12.72
N ASN A 181 9.48 -2.09 -13.27
CA ASN A 181 9.57 -2.43 -14.69
C ASN A 181 10.51 -3.62 -14.93
N GLU A 182 10.16 -4.80 -14.43
CA GLU A 182 10.52 -6.03 -15.13
C GLU A 182 9.27 -6.89 -15.25
N ARG A 183 8.79 -7.01 -16.49
CA ARG A 183 7.65 -7.83 -16.87
C ARG A 183 8.05 -9.29 -16.63
N ILE A 184 7.55 -9.90 -15.56
CA ILE A 184 7.66 -11.35 -15.38
C ILE A 184 6.61 -11.97 -16.30
N ASP A 185 7.01 -12.22 -17.55
CA ASP A 185 6.25 -13.07 -18.43
C ASP A 185 6.32 -14.51 -17.89
N GLY A 186 5.16 -15.12 -17.55
CA GLY A 186 5.03 -16.58 -17.54
C GLY A 186 4.62 -17.31 -16.26
N ILE A 187 3.69 -16.79 -15.43
CA ILE A 187 2.82 -17.63 -14.56
C ILE A 187 1.41 -17.04 -14.56
#